data_AF-A0A2T4AE07-F1
#
_entry.id   AF-A0A2T4AE07-F1
#
_cell.length_a   1.000
_cell.length_b   1.000
_cell.length_c   1.000
_cell.angle_alpha   90.00
_cell.angle_beta   90.00
_cell.angle_gamma   90.00
#
_symmetry.space_group_name_H-M   'P 1'
#
loop_
_entity.id
_entity.type
_entity.pdbx_description
1 polymer ?
#
loop_
_entity_poly.entity_id
_entity_poly.type
_entity_poly.pdbx_seq_one_letter_code
_entity_poly.pdbx_strand_id
1 'polypeptide(L)' 'MQIVKVLAILTLAATSNAGPVAYGICQAGCAAVVTACYAAGGATWGATAGATAGPTIIGCNSAFGSCQAACWAAATFPCP' A
#
# COMPACT_ATOMS: atom_id res chain seq x y z
N MET A 1 -37.15 -0.31 21.14
CA MET A 1 -36.45 0.71 20.29
C MET A 1 -34.94 0.81 20.57
N GLN A 2 -34.42 0.40 21.73
CA GLN A 2 -32.97 0.47 22.02
C GLN A 2 -32.14 -0.58 21.26
N ILE A 3 -32.65 -1.81 21.10
CA ILE A 3 -31.96 -2.89 20.36
C ILE A 3 -31.70 -2.51 18.90
N VAL A 4 -32.66 -1.89 18.22
CA VAL A 4 -32.51 -1.41 16.83
C VAL A 4 -31.43 -0.34 16.72
N LYS A 5 -31.35 0.55 17.72
CA LYS A 5 -30.30 1.60 17.76
C LYS A 5 -28.91 1.01 17.98
N VAL A 6 -28.77 0.02 18.86
CA VAL A 6 -27.50 -0.67 19.10
C VAL A 6 -27.04 -1.43 17.86
N LEU A 7 -27.95 -2.17 17.20
CA LEU A 7 -27.66 -2.86 15.95
C LEU A 7 -27.24 -1.88 14.84
N ALA A 8 -27.92 -0.74 14.70
CA ALA A 8 -27.57 0.28 13.71
C ALA A 8 -26.18 0.89 13.94
N ILE A 9 -25.78 1.10 15.20
CA ILE A 9 -24.45 1.60 15.55
C ILE A 9 -23.36 0.55 15.25
N LEU A 10 -23.61 -0.74 15.58
CA LEU A 10 -22.69 -1.82 15.26
C LEU A 10 -22.50 -2.00 13.75
N THR A 11 -23.57 -1.88 12.95
CA THR A 11 -23.45 -1.98 11.49
C THR A 11 -22.67 -0.81 10.90
N LEU A 12 -22.88 0.42 11.40
CA LEU A 12 -22.09 1.58 10.95
C LEU A 12 -20.60 1.46 11.32
N ALA A 13 -20.31 0.99 12.54
CA ALA A 13 -18.93 0.75 12.98
C ALA A 13 -18.23 -0.33 12.13
N ALA A 14 -18.96 -1.40 11.77
CA ALA A 14 -18.47 -2.45 10.89
C ALA A 14 -18.23 -1.98 9.44
N THR A 15 -18.90 -0.91 8.99
CA THR A 15 -18.70 -0.30 7.66
C THR A 15 -17.60 0.76 7.59
N SER A 16 -16.81 0.94 8.66
CA SER A 16 -15.65 1.84 8.62
C SER A 16 -14.59 1.28 7.65
N ASN A 17 -14.70 1.70 6.39
CA ASN A 17 -13.91 1.21 5.26
C ASN A 17 -12.50 1.85 5.22
N ALA A 18 -11.94 2.17 6.38
CA ALA A 18 -10.65 2.85 6.52
C ALA A 18 -9.49 1.97 6.03
N GLY A 19 -9.59 0.64 6.17
CA GLY A 19 -8.57 -0.32 5.73
C GLY A 19 -8.22 -0.18 4.24
N PRO A 20 -9.17 -0.26 3.29
CA PRO A 20 -8.88 -0.09 1.87
C PRO A 20 -8.29 1.28 1.50
N VAL A 21 -8.71 2.35 2.18
CA VAL A 21 -8.13 3.69 1.96
C VAL A 21 -6.69 3.74 2.46
N ALA A 22 -6.42 3.24 3.67
CA ALA A 22 -5.07 3.19 4.24
C ALA A 22 -4.13 2.30 3.42
N TYR A 23 -4.64 1.17 2.92
CA TYR A 23 -3.91 0.32 1.98
C TYR A 23 -3.54 1.08 0.70
N GLY A 24 -4.49 1.80 0.09
CA GLY A 24 -4.24 2.61 -1.10
C GLY A 24 -3.18 3.70 -0.86
N ILE A 25 -3.24 4.40 0.27
CA ILE A 25 -2.23 5.40 0.67
C ILE A 25 -0.85 4.76 0.82
N CYS A 26 -0.77 3.61 1.49
CA CYS A 26 0.50 2.89 1.64
C CYS A 26 1.09 2.47 0.29
N GLN A 27 0.26 1.91 -0.60
CA GLN A 27 0.71 1.52 -1.94
C GLN A 27 1.22 2.72 -2.74
N ALA A 28 0.52 3.86 -2.67
CA ALA A 28 0.93 5.10 -3.33
C ALA A 28 2.28 5.60 -2.79
N GLY A 29 2.50 5.52 -1.48
CA GLY A 29 3.79 5.84 -0.86
C GLY A 29 4.92 4.93 -1.34
N CYS A 30 4.72 3.62 -1.35
CA CYS A 30 5.70 2.68 -1.88
C CYS A 30 6.01 2.94 -3.37
N ALA A 31 5.00 3.27 -4.17
CA ALA A 31 5.15 3.61 -5.59
C ALA A 31 5.96 4.92 -5.79
N ALA A 32 5.74 5.92 -4.94
CA ALA A 32 6.52 7.16 -4.97
C ALA A 32 8.00 6.89 -4.65
N VAL A 33 8.28 6.08 -3.62
CA VAL A 33 9.67 5.75 -3.22
C VAL A 33 10.39 4.95 -4.31
N VAL A 34 9.77 3.92 -4.90
CA VAL A 34 10.42 3.14 -5.98
C VAL A 34 10.67 3.99 -7.21
N THR A 35 9.75 4.92 -7.54
CA THR A 35 9.93 5.86 -8.65
C THR A 35 11.15 6.75 -8.42
N ALA A 36 11.32 7.27 -7.20
CA ALA A 36 12.51 8.05 -6.84
C ALA A 36 13.81 7.21 -6.87
N CYS A 37 13.77 5.96 -6.40
CA CYS A 37 14.90 5.04 -6.44
C CYS A 37 15.34 4.74 -7.88
N TYR A 38 14.38 4.50 -8.78
CA TYR A 38 14.62 4.32 -10.21
C TYR A 38 15.24 5.56 -10.84
N ALA A 39 14.72 6.75 -10.53
CA ALA A 39 15.27 8.02 -11.03
C ALA A 39 16.74 8.21 -10.59
N ALA A 40 17.06 7.89 -9.33
CA ALA A 40 18.44 7.91 -8.84
C ALA A 40 19.34 6.87 -9.54
N GLY A 41 18.76 5.73 -9.94
CA GLY A 41 19.42 4.70 -10.75
C GLY A 41 19.47 5.00 -12.26
N GLY A 42 18.97 6.16 -12.71
CA GLY A 42 18.95 6.56 -14.12
C GLY A 42 17.92 5.81 -14.98
N ALA A 43 16.88 5.24 -14.37
CA ALA A 43 15.82 4.50 -15.05
C ALA A 43 14.44 5.09 -14.77
N THR A 44 13.46 4.74 -15.62
CA THR A 44 12.05 5.09 -15.40
C THR A 44 11.29 3.86 -14.91
N TRP A 45 10.60 3.99 -13.77
CA TRP A 45 9.82 2.90 -13.18
C TRP A 45 8.71 2.45 -14.14
N GLY A 46 8.55 1.15 -14.33
CA GLY A 46 7.61 0.54 -15.28
C GLY A 46 8.07 0.48 -16.74
N ALA A 47 9.14 1.19 -17.13
CA ALA A 47 9.69 1.13 -18.49
C ALA A 47 10.82 0.09 -18.64
N THR A 48 11.52 -0.22 -17.55
CA THR A 48 12.64 -1.20 -17.55
C THR A 48 12.15 -2.61 -17.25
N ALA A 49 12.34 -3.54 -18.18
CA ALA A 49 12.01 -4.96 -18.00
C ALA A 49 12.95 -5.63 -16.97
N GLY A 50 12.37 -6.40 -16.03
CA GLY A 50 13.08 -6.90 -14.85
C GLY A 50 14.31 -7.79 -15.11
N ALA A 51 14.42 -8.44 -16.27
CA ALA A 51 15.56 -9.30 -16.61
C ALA A 51 16.79 -8.52 -17.11
N THR A 52 16.60 -7.30 -17.62
CA THR A 52 17.70 -6.41 -18.10
C THR A 52 17.98 -5.27 -17.13
N ALA A 53 17.31 -5.26 -15.98
CA ALA A 53 17.48 -4.27 -14.94
C ALA A 53 18.88 -4.39 -14.30
N GLY A 54 19.60 -3.27 -14.23
CA GLY A 54 20.86 -3.19 -13.48
C GLY A 54 20.66 -3.48 -11.97
N PRO A 55 21.74 -3.77 -11.23
CA PRO A 55 21.66 -4.19 -9.83
C PRO A 55 20.95 -3.18 -8.92
N THR A 56 21.13 -1.88 -9.16
CA THR A 56 20.41 -0.82 -8.45
C THR A 56 18.89 -0.96 -8.60
N ILE A 57 18.43 -1.24 -9.82
CA ILE A 57 17.01 -1.34 -10.17
C ILE A 57 16.39 -2.63 -9.59
N ILE A 58 17.15 -3.73 -9.62
CA ILE A 58 16.78 -4.98 -8.92
C ILE A 58 16.58 -4.68 -7.41
N GLY A 59 17.49 -3.92 -6.80
CA GLY A 59 17.38 -3.49 -5.41
C GLY A 59 16.14 -2.64 -5.13
N CYS A 60 15.87 -1.63 -5.97
CA CYS A 60 14.66 -0.79 -5.86
C CYS A 60 13.38 -1.63 -5.91
N ASN A 61 13.29 -2.60 -6.82
CA ASN A 61 12.12 -3.49 -6.93
C ASN A 61 11.97 -4.41 -5.72
N SER A 62 13.08 -4.92 -5.20
CA SER A 62 13.08 -5.78 -4.02
C SER A 62 12.54 -5.02 -2.80
N ALA A 63 13.01 -3.78 -2.60
CA ALA A 63 12.51 -2.89 -1.55
C ALA A 63 11.03 -2.53 -1.75
N PHE A 64 10.61 -2.26 -2.99
CA PHE A 64 9.20 -2.03 -3.33
C PHE A 64 8.32 -3.22 -2.95
N GLY A 65 8.72 -4.44 -3.30
CA GLY A 65 7.99 -5.66 -2.93
C GLY A 65 7.83 -5.83 -1.43
N SER A 66 8.90 -5.60 -0.65
CA SER A 66 8.82 -5.62 0.82
C SER A 66 7.92 -4.52 1.39
N CYS A 67 7.96 -3.31 0.82
CA CYS A 67 7.08 -2.21 1.20
C CYS A 67 5.61 -2.57 0.95
N GLN A 68 5.29 -3.15 -0.22
CA GLN A 68 3.94 -3.59 -0.55
C GLN A 68 3.44 -4.72 0.34
N ALA A 69 4.31 -5.66 0.71
CA ALA A 69 3.96 -6.71 1.66
C ALA A 69 3.57 -6.12 3.03
N ALA A 70 4.26 -5.07 3.49
CA ALA A 70 3.92 -4.38 4.73
C ALA A 70 2.59 -3.62 4.64
N CYS A 71 2.17 -3.14 3.47
CA CYS A 71 0.89 -2.47 3.29
C CYS A 71 -0.31 -3.35 3.66
N TRP A 72 -0.17 -4.70 3.65
CA TRP A 72 -1.21 -5.60 4.15
C TRP A 72 -1.66 -5.29 5.58
N ALA A 73 -0.76 -4.80 6.43
CA ALA A 73 -1.12 -4.37 7.77
C ALA A 73 -2.11 -3.19 7.74
N ALA A 74 -1.90 -2.22 6.84
CA ALA A 74 -2.83 -1.10 6.67
C ALA A 74 -4.21 -1.52 6.13
N ALA A 75 -4.28 -2.64 5.41
CA ALA A 75 -5.55 -3.20 4.92
C ALA A 75 -6.37 -3.91 6.01
N THR A 76 -5.69 -4.53 6.98
CA THR A 76 -6.31 -5.47 7.92
C THR A 76 -6.36 -4.99 9.36
N PHE A 77 -5.51 -4.04 9.76
CA PHE A 77 -5.58 -3.47 11.09
C PHE A 77 -6.65 -2.37 11.14
N PRO A 78 -7.59 -2.44 12.09
CA PRO A 78 -8.50 -1.34 12.35
C PRO A 78 -7.68 -0.11 12.73
N CYS A 79 -7.91 1.02 12.06
CA CYS A 79 -7.34 2.29 12.53
C CYS A 79 -8.00 2.60 13.90
N PRO A 80 -7.21 2.93 14.94
CA PRO A 80 -7.76 3.36 16.22
C PRO A 80 -8.61 4.63 16.08
#